data_AF-A0A1A8KV94-F1
#
_entry.id   AF-A0A1A8KV94-F1
#
_cell.length_a   1.000
_cell.length_b   1.000
_cell.length_c   1.000
_cell.angle_alpha   90.00
_cell.angle_beta   90.00
_cell.angle_gamma   90.00
#
_symmetry.space_group_name_H-M   'P 1'
#
loop_
_entity.id
_entity.type
_entity.pdbx_description
1 polymer ?
#
loop_
_entity_poly.entity_id
_entity_poly.type
_entity_poly.pdbx_seq_one_letter_code
_entity_poly.pdbx_strand_id
1 'polypeptide(L)'
;GDLFRPDLKIEGRNHTINLEKNRNLIGERYIETVYSDDGKRMTGSPDQEHCFYHGHVQDQVDSSVSVGICSGIRGFLRVQQQVYMIEPLGRTDDEDHAVYRWEHLKVVGQLGCGPSSLLYDQNQNQDRAPQHAGLFTSRSWNTKPLPGPERFVELVVVVDNTEYKLYGKETKSRILGVVNHMDKLYRPLSIHIVL
;
A
#
# COMPACT_ATOMS: atom_id res chain seq x y z
N GLY A 1 -15.28 -6.09 13.31
CA GLY A 1 -16.37 -5.63 12.41
C GLY A 1 -15.76 -5.21 11.09
N ASP A 2 -16.53 -5.27 10.01
CA ASP A 2 -16.00 -4.97 8.66
C ASP A 2 -15.92 -3.49 8.35
N LEU A 3 -16.73 -2.69 9.06
CA LEU A 3 -16.76 -1.25 8.93
C LEU A 3 -15.98 -0.62 10.08
N PHE A 4 -15.12 0.33 9.73
CA PHE A 4 -14.32 1.09 10.66
C PHE A 4 -14.33 2.57 10.23
N ARG A 5 -14.49 3.49 11.19
CA ARG A 5 -14.64 4.92 10.89
C ARG A 5 -13.75 5.80 11.76
N PRO A 6 -12.43 5.82 11.53
CA PRO A 6 -11.53 6.68 12.28
C PRO A 6 -11.60 8.13 11.77
N ASP A 7 -11.30 9.07 12.66
CA ASP A 7 -11.02 10.46 12.28
C ASP A 7 -9.51 10.65 12.11
N LEU A 8 -9.11 11.20 10.97
CA LEU A 8 -7.72 11.55 10.68
C LEU A 8 -7.56 13.06 10.54
N LYS A 9 -6.52 13.61 11.16
CA LYS A 9 -6.16 15.02 11.02
C LYS A 9 -5.23 15.22 9.83
N ILE A 10 -5.73 15.87 8.79
CA ILE A 10 -5.01 16.17 7.55
C ILE A 10 -4.90 17.69 7.44
N GLU A 11 -3.67 18.21 7.38
CA GLU A 11 -3.40 19.67 7.26
C GLU A 11 -4.13 20.54 8.29
N GLY A 12 -4.23 20.03 9.52
CA GLY A 12 -4.89 20.73 10.62
C GLY A 12 -6.40 20.55 10.71
N ARG A 13 -7.05 19.85 9.76
CA ARG A 13 -8.50 19.59 9.73
C ARG A 13 -8.80 18.13 9.98
N ASN A 14 -9.86 17.84 10.72
CA ASN A 14 -10.30 16.47 10.96
C ASN A 14 -11.18 15.99 9.80
N HIS A 15 -10.94 14.74 9.38
CA HIS A 15 -11.67 14.07 8.31
C HIS A 15 -12.08 12.68 8.78
N THR A 16 -13.36 12.37 8.70
CA THR A 16 -13.87 11.02 8.96
C THR A 16 -13.61 10.13 7.75
N ILE A 17 -13.03 8.95 7.99
CA ILE A 17 -12.67 7.99 6.95
C ILE A 17 -13.62 6.81 7.00
N ASN A 18 -14.28 6.49 5.90
CA ASN A 18 -15.11 5.28 5.80
C ASN A 18 -14.25 4.12 5.31
N LEU A 19 -13.94 3.16 6.19
CA LEU A 19 -13.15 1.97 5.87
C LEU A 19 -14.02 0.71 5.87
N GLU A 20 -13.75 -0.16 4.90
CA GLU A 20 -14.34 -1.48 4.74
C GLU A 20 -13.23 -2.52 4.52
N LYS A 21 -13.33 -3.66 5.21
CA LYS A 21 -12.33 -4.74 5.13
C LYS A 21 -12.24 -5.27 3.70
N ASN A 22 -11.02 -5.43 3.19
CA ASN A 22 -10.80 -5.97 1.84
C ASN A 22 -10.95 -7.50 1.83
N ARG A 23 -12.19 -8.00 1.73
CA ARG A 23 -12.50 -9.44 1.82
C ARG A 23 -11.91 -10.29 0.70
N ASN A 24 -11.58 -9.69 -0.44
CA ASN A 24 -11.04 -10.40 -1.60
C ASN A 24 -9.52 -10.29 -1.67
N LEU A 25 -8.83 -9.91 -0.58
CA LEU A 25 -7.37 -9.78 -0.60
C LEU A 25 -6.67 -11.15 -0.67
N ILE A 26 -7.24 -12.15 0.00
CA ILE A 26 -6.75 -13.53 0.06
C ILE A 26 -7.84 -14.44 -0.52
N GLY A 27 -7.50 -15.22 -1.53
CA GLY A 27 -8.40 -16.16 -2.20
C GLY A 27 -8.62 -17.43 -1.40
N GLU A 28 -9.75 -18.11 -1.67
CA GLU A 28 -10.16 -19.32 -0.94
C GLU A 28 -9.10 -20.44 -0.95
N ARG A 29 -8.29 -20.52 -2.02
CA ARG A 29 -7.26 -21.56 -2.21
C ARG A 29 -5.84 -21.06 -1.93
N TYR A 30 -5.72 -19.98 -1.16
CA TYR A 30 -4.43 -19.43 -0.80
C TYR A 30 -3.56 -20.46 -0.06
N ILE A 31 -2.30 -20.52 -0.48
CA ILE A 31 -1.28 -21.39 0.11
C ILE A 31 -0.01 -20.58 0.36
N GLU A 32 0.61 -20.82 1.51
CA GLU A 32 1.93 -20.27 1.85
C GLU A 32 2.96 -21.38 1.83
N THR A 33 4.12 -21.09 1.27
CA THR A 33 5.31 -21.94 1.38
C THR A 33 6.39 -21.17 2.12
N VAL A 34 6.83 -21.70 3.26
CA VAL A 34 7.93 -21.16 4.07
C VAL A 34 9.02 -22.21 4.18
N TYR A 35 10.28 -21.77 4.21
CA TYR A 35 11.42 -22.64 4.46
C TYR A 35 11.87 -22.44 5.91
N SER A 36 12.03 -23.54 6.65
CA SER A 36 12.64 -23.50 7.98
C SER A 36 14.16 -23.32 7.91
N ASP A 37 14.79 -23.06 9.04
CA ASP A 37 16.24 -22.78 9.13
C ASP A 37 17.11 -23.95 8.63
N ASP A 38 16.59 -25.18 8.68
CA ASP A 38 17.22 -26.40 8.12
C ASP A 38 16.96 -26.59 6.61
N GLY A 39 16.30 -25.63 5.95
CA GLY A 39 15.98 -25.64 4.53
C GLY A 39 14.78 -26.51 4.16
N LYS A 40 14.06 -27.07 5.13
CA LYS A 40 12.87 -27.88 4.85
C LYS A 40 11.71 -27.00 4.38
N ARG A 41 11.10 -27.39 3.26
CA ARG A 41 9.90 -26.75 2.73
C ARG A 41 8.67 -27.12 3.56
N MET A 42 7.96 -26.10 4.03
CA MET A 42 6.66 -26.24 4.71
C MET A 42 5.61 -25.50 3.89
N THR A 43 4.57 -26.21 3.46
CA THR A 43 3.46 -25.62 2.69
C THR A 43 2.17 -25.87 3.42
N GLY A 44 1.32 -24.84 3.53
CA GLY A 44 0.02 -24.96 4.17
C GLY A 44 -0.93 -23.84 3.77
N SER A 45 -2.18 -23.95 4.20
CA SER A 45 -3.20 -22.90 4.06
C SER A 45 -3.38 -22.21 5.41
N PRO A 46 -2.72 -21.05 5.62
CA PRO A 46 -2.81 -20.33 6.88
C PRO A 46 -4.19 -19.69 7.06
N ASP A 47 -4.45 -19.17 8.25
CA ASP A 47 -5.61 -18.31 8.49
C ASP A 47 -5.62 -17.13 7.50
N GLN A 48 -6.80 -16.85 6.96
CA GLN A 48 -7.09 -15.79 6.00
C GLN A 48 -7.52 -14.49 6.71
N GLU A 49 -7.57 -14.50 8.05
CA GLU A 49 -7.82 -13.27 8.81
C GLU A 49 -6.70 -12.24 8.63
N HIS A 50 -7.11 -10.99 8.38
CA HIS A 50 -6.22 -9.87 8.16
C HIS A 50 -6.86 -8.53 8.57
N CYS A 51 -6.05 -7.48 8.62
CA CYS A 51 -6.39 -6.14 9.09
C CYS A 51 -6.37 -5.06 7.97
N PHE A 52 -6.45 -5.46 6.70
CA PHE A 52 -6.36 -4.55 5.56
C PHE A 52 -7.73 -4.08 5.05
N TYR A 53 -7.83 -2.76 4.82
CA TYR A 53 -9.07 -2.05 4.52
C TYR A 53 -8.91 -1.11 3.33
N HIS A 54 -10.04 -0.89 2.65
CA HIS A 54 -10.21 0.12 1.63
C HIS A 54 -11.28 1.12 2.04
N GLY A 55 -11.21 2.33 1.48
CA GLY A 55 -12.16 3.34 1.87
C GLY A 55 -12.16 4.60 1.03
N HIS A 56 -12.82 5.60 1.59
CA HIS A 56 -12.93 6.96 1.09
C HIS A 56 -13.08 7.93 2.28
N VAL A 57 -12.71 9.19 2.08
CA VAL A 57 -12.99 10.28 3.01
C VAL A 57 -14.47 10.63 2.90
N GLN A 58 -15.14 10.77 4.04
CA GLN A 58 -16.56 11.13 4.09
C GLN A 58 -16.81 12.45 3.34
N ASP A 59 -17.91 12.49 2.59
CA ASP A 59 -18.35 13.65 1.78
C ASP A 59 -17.35 14.08 0.68
N GLN A 60 -16.38 13.23 0.33
CA GLN A 60 -15.40 13.47 -0.74
C GLN A 60 -15.48 12.36 -1.80
N VAL A 61 -16.29 12.60 -2.83
CA VAL A 61 -16.62 11.62 -3.89
C VAL A 61 -15.37 11.07 -4.59
N ASP A 62 -14.38 11.92 -4.84
CA ASP A 62 -13.15 11.53 -5.55
C ASP A 62 -12.01 11.14 -4.61
N SER A 63 -12.30 10.72 -3.38
CA SER A 63 -11.27 10.27 -2.44
C SER A 63 -11.03 8.76 -2.49
N SER A 64 -9.87 8.32 -2.02
CA SER A 64 -9.48 6.90 -2.01
C SER A 64 -8.56 6.61 -0.85
N VAL A 65 -8.83 5.56 -0.09
CA VAL A 65 -8.02 5.15 1.05
C VAL A 65 -7.67 3.67 0.94
N SER A 66 -6.42 3.33 1.27
CA SER A 66 -5.94 1.95 1.42
C SER A 66 -5.00 1.90 2.61
N VAL A 67 -5.37 1.12 3.64
CA VAL A 67 -4.63 1.07 4.91
C VAL A 67 -4.62 -0.35 5.49
N GLY A 68 -3.59 -0.66 6.26
CA GLY A 68 -3.57 -1.75 7.23
C GLY A 68 -3.67 -1.17 8.64
N ILE A 69 -4.40 -1.84 9.52
CA ILE A 69 -4.59 -1.44 10.93
C ILE A 69 -4.14 -2.53 11.92
N CYS A 70 -3.15 -3.35 11.53
CA CYS A 70 -2.68 -4.48 12.36
C CYS A 70 -1.89 -4.03 13.60
N SER A 71 -1.27 -2.85 13.55
CA SER A 71 -0.42 -2.30 14.61
C SER A 71 -0.37 -0.79 14.42
N GLY A 72 -1.54 -0.16 14.61
CA GLY A 72 -1.80 1.21 14.16
C GLY A 72 -2.08 1.31 12.65
N ILE A 73 -2.65 2.45 12.24
CA ILE A 73 -3.07 2.73 10.86
C ILE A 73 -1.83 3.11 10.03
N ARG A 74 -1.55 2.31 9.00
CA ARG A 74 -0.50 2.56 8.01
C ARG A 74 -1.08 2.47 6.61
N GLY A 75 -0.69 3.38 5.72
CA GLY A 75 -1.04 3.30 4.31
C GLY A 75 -1.06 4.67 3.65
N PHE A 76 -2.03 4.88 2.75
CA PHE A 76 -2.19 6.17 2.09
C PHE A 76 -3.66 6.55 1.90
N LEU A 77 -3.86 7.85 1.77
CA LEU A 77 -5.13 8.45 1.41
C LEU A 77 -4.92 9.45 0.27
N ARG A 78 -5.88 9.49 -0.66
CA ARG A 78 -5.96 10.47 -1.73
C ARG A 78 -7.22 11.27 -1.54
N VAL A 79 -7.10 12.59 -1.47
CA VAL A 79 -8.23 13.52 -1.33
C VAL A 79 -7.85 14.84 -1.98
N GLN A 80 -8.78 15.50 -2.68
CA GLN A 80 -8.52 16.78 -3.37
C GLN A 80 -7.27 16.75 -4.27
N GLN A 81 -7.10 15.65 -5.02
CA GLN A 81 -5.94 15.42 -5.93
C GLN A 81 -4.57 15.38 -5.24
N GLN A 82 -4.54 15.36 -3.90
CA GLN A 82 -3.32 15.21 -3.11
C GLN A 82 -3.23 13.81 -2.53
N VAL A 83 -2.02 13.26 -2.50
CA VAL A 83 -1.73 11.98 -1.84
C VAL A 83 -1.00 12.24 -0.52
N TYR A 84 -1.50 11.62 0.53
CA TYR A 84 -0.90 11.63 1.85
C TYR A 84 -0.57 10.21 2.29
N MET A 85 0.57 10.08 2.96
CA MET A 85 1.00 8.87 3.64
C MET A 85 0.53 8.93 5.09
N ILE A 86 0.18 7.76 5.63
CA ILE A 86 -0.19 7.57 7.04
C ILE A 86 0.81 6.59 7.62
N GLU A 87 1.48 6.98 8.70
CA GLU A 87 2.37 6.11 9.45
C GLU A 87 2.06 6.18 10.94
N PRO A 88 2.04 5.05 11.66
CA PRO A 88 1.88 5.06 13.10
C PRO A 88 3.16 5.64 13.75
N LEU A 89 3.01 6.49 14.77
CA LEU A 89 4.12 7.01 15.56
C LEU A 89 4.57 6.03 16.65
N GLY A 90 3.81 4.96 16.87
CA GLY A 90 4.14 3.86 17.77
C GLY A 90 3.78 2.50 17.18
N ARG A 91 3.63 1.48 18.03
CA ARG A 91 3.37 0.08 17.66
C ARG A 91 2.01 -0.45 18.13
N THR A 92 1.20 0.37 18.80
CA THR A 92 -0.10 -0.02 19.35
C THR A 92 -1.24 0.73 18.66
N ASP A 93 -2.46 0.19 18.77
CA ASP A 93 -3.63 0.68 18.02
C ASP A 93 -4.14 2.07 18.46
N ASP A 94 -3.76 2.52 19.66
CA ASP A 94 -4.19 3.79 20.27
C ASP A 94 -3.13 4.92 20.21
N GLU A 95 -1.99 4.68 19.54
CA GLU A 95 -0.92 5.68 19.44
C GLU A 95 -1.16 6.71 18.32
N ASP A 96 -0.56 7.89 18.45
CA ASP A 96 -0.68 8.96 17.46
C ASP A 96 -0.16 8.54 16.06
N HIS A 97 -0.64 9.22 15.02
CA HIS A 97 -0.30 8.92 13.63
C HIS A 97 0.27 10.16 12.94
N ALA A 98 1.31 9.97 12.14
CA ALA A 98 1.80 10.99 11.23
C ALA A 98 1.03 10.93 9.91
N VAL A 99 0.52 12.08 9.47
CA VAL A 99 -0.07 12.25 8.14
C VAL A 99 0.67 13.35 7.40
N TYR A 100 1.28 13.00 6.26
CA TYR A 100 2.10 13.95 5.50
C TYR A 100 1.96 13.72 3.99
N ARG A 101 2.16 14.79 3.22
CA ARG A 101 2.12 14.73 1.75
C ARG A 101 3.23 13.83 1.23
N TRP A 102 2.92 12.98 0.25
CA TRP A 102 3.92 12.09 -0.36
C TRP A 102 5.11 12.89 -0.94
N GLU A 103 4.86 14.10 -1.44
CA GLU A 103 5.85 15.02 -2.01
C GLU A 103 6.94 15.46 -1.02
N HIS A 104 6.66 15.37 0.28
CA HIS A 104 7.62 15.72 1.33
C HIS A 104 8.57 14.57 1.66
N LEU A 105 8.35 13.38 1.09
CA LEU A 105 9.30 12.27 1.20
C LEU A 105 10.58 12.65 0.45
N LYS A 106 11.60 13.01 1.21
CA LYS A 106 12.97 13.04 0.71
C LYS A 106 13.38 11.60 0.46
N VAL A 107 13.34 11.16 -0.79
CA VAL A 107 13.97 9.89 -1.20
C VAL A 107 15.48 10.11 -1.08
N VAL A 108 16.02 9.88 0.12
CA VAL A 108 17.47 9.86 0.36
C VAL A 108 18.00 8.59 -0.30
N GLY A 109 18.58 8.75 -1.48
CA GLY A 109 19.10 7.64 -2.28
C GLY A 109 18.26 7.40 -3.53
N GLN A 110 18.44 8.24 -4.56
CA GLN A 110 18.30 7.76 -5.93
C GLN A 110 19.40 6.72 -6.20
N LEU A 111 19.25 5.51 -5.69
CA LEU A 111 19.73 4.32 -6.39
C LEU A 111 18.55 3.89 -7.25
N GLY A 112 18.48 4.47 -8.44
CA GLY A 112 17.55 3.98 -9.46
C GLY A 112 17.78 2.49 -9.64
N CYS A 113 16.71 1.72 -9.72
CA CYS A 113 16.76 0.36 -10.24
C CYS A 113 17.18 0.45 -11.73
N GLY A 114 18.49 0.41 -11.96
CA GLY A 114 19.17 0.54 -13.24
C GLY A 114 20.69 0.46 -12.99
N PRO A 115 21.49 -0.08 -13.94
CA PRO A 115 22.82 -0.56 -13.64
C PRO A 115 23.73 0.58 -13.14
N SER A 116 24.43 0.26 -12.05
CA SER A 116 25.29 1.10 -11.23
C SER A 116 26.04 2.21 -11.97
N SER A 117 25.93 3.44 -11.48
CA SER A 117 26.94 4.47 -11.74
C SER A 117 27.36 5.11 -10.43
N LEU A 118 28.56 4.73 -10.01
CA LEU A 118 29.36 5.37 -8.99
C LEU A 118 29.53 6.87 -9.31
N LEU A 119 29.39 7.69 -8.27
CA LEU A 119 30.15 8.93 -8.02
C LEU A 119 30.61 9.72 -9.26
N TYR A 120 29.82 10.69 -9.70
CA TYR A 120 30.37 11.90 -10.33
C TYR A 120 29.61 13.13 -9.85
N ASP A 121 30.37 14.00 -9.18
CA ASP A 121 30.03 15.37 -8.83
C ASP A 121 30.13 16.28 -10.08
N GLN A 122 29.41 17.40 -10.02
CA GLN A 122 29.43 18.55 -10.94
C GLN A 122 29.07 18.31 -12.42
N ASN A 123 27.83 18.64 -12.79
CA ASN A 123 27.52 19.94 -13.42
C ASN A 123 26.08 20.03 -13.88
N GLN A 124 25.61 21.26 -13.97
CA GLN A 124 24.35 21.70 -14.54
C GLN A 124 23.97 20.92 -15.80
N ASN A 125 22.86 20.19 -15.76
CA ASN A 125 21.82 20.23 -16.78
C ASN A 125 20.59 19.47 -16.30
N GLN A 126 19.44 20.01 -16.66
CA GLN A 126 18.11 19.47 -16.37
C GLN A 126 17.95 18.08 -16.98
N ASP A 127 18.22 17.03 -16.22
CA ASP A 127 17.69 15.70 -16.53
C ASP A 127 16.86 15.20 -15.37
N ARG A 128 15.55 15.32 -15.59
CA ARG A 128 14.49 14.90 -14.68
C ARG A 128 14.70 13.43 -14.35
N ALA A 129 15.03 13.16 -13.09
CA ALA A 129 14.84 11.87 -12.44
C ALA A 129 13.50 11.24 -12.89
N PRO A 130 13.42 9.91 -13.08
CA PRO A 130 12.17 9.27 -13.48
C PRO A 130 11.10 9.67 -12.47
N GLN A 131 10.11 10.40 -12.96
CA GLN A 131 9.07 11.00 -12.14
C GLN A 131 8.16 9.87 -11.64
N HIS A 132 8.51 9.27 -10.50
CA HIS A 132 7.54 8.49 -9.71
C HIS A 132 6.31 9.33 -9.33
N ALA A 133 6.43 10.66 -9.41
CA ALA A 133 5.34 11.61 -9.37
C ALA A 133 4.30 11.43 -10.50
N GLY A 134 4.67 10.86 -11.66
CA GLY A 134 3.76 10.68 -12.80
C GLY A 134 2.57 9.77 -12.50
N LEU A 135 2.74 8.81 -11.58
CA LEU A 135 1.63 8.00 -11.07
C LEU A 135 0.62 8.89 -10.36
N PHE A 136 1.05 9.72 -9.40
CA PHE A 136 0.17 10.51 -8.53
C PHE A 136 -0.25 11.89 -9.08
N THR A 137 0.37 12.38 -10.16
CA THR A 137 0.12 13.70 -10.77
C THR A 137 -0.73 13.64 -12.05
N SER A 138 -1.15 12.45 -12.47
CA SER A 138 -1.97 12.31 -13.67
C SER A 138 -3.27 13.12 -13.50
N ARG A 139 -3.53 14.03 -14.44
CA ARG A 139 -4.80 14.77 -14.56
C ARG A 139 -5.98 13.87 -14.97
N SER A 140 -5.75 12.56 -15.08
CA SER A 140 -6.66 11.54 -15.59
C SER A 140 -6.98 10.45 -14.56
N TRP A 141 -6.96 10.76 -13.26
CA TRP A 141 -7.53 9.88 -12.23
C TRP A 141 -9.06 10.02 -12.24
N ASN A 142 -9.70 9.67 -13.36
CA ASN A 142 -11.14 9.49 -13.39
C ASN A 142 -11.46 8.28 -12.49
N THR A 143 -12.04 8.55 -11.33
CA THR A 143 -12.41 7.58 -10.29
C THR A 143 -13.65 6.78 -10.65
N LYS A 144 -14.36 7.18 -11.70
CA LYS A 144 -15.54 6.46 -12.19
C LYS A 144 -15.11 5.07 -12.64
N PRO A 145 -15.65 4.01 -12.01
CA PRO A 145 -15.38 2.66 -12.46
C PRO A 145 -15.65 2.56 -13.96
N LEU A 146 -14.66 2.09 -14.71
CA LEU A 146 -14.86 1.84 -16.13
C LEU A 146 -16.00 0.82 -16.28
N PRO A 147 -17.02 1.09 -17.12
CA PRO A 147 -18.06 0.13 -17.39
C PRO A 147 -17.44 -1.14 -17.99
N GLY A 148 -17.55 -2.27 -17.30
CA GLY A 148 -16.96 -3.52 -17.74
C GLY A 148 -17.14 -4.64 -16.72
N PRO A 149 -16.92 -5.90 -17.13
CA PRO A 149 -16.94 -7.03 -16.22
C PRO A 149 -15.79 -6.92 -15.21
N GLU A 150 -16.04 -7.40 -14.00
CA GLU A 150 -14.98 -7.58 -12.99
C GLU A 150 -13.95 -8.60 -13.51
N ARG A 151 -12.67 -8.28 -13.34
CA ARG A 151 -11.55 -9.15 -13.69
C ARG A 151 -10.71 -9.39 -12.45
N PHE A 152 -10.22 -10.60 -12.30
CA PHE A 152 -9.38 -10.99 -11.17
C PHE A 152 -7.98 -11.34 -11.67
N VAL A 153 -6.97 -10.90 -10.93
CA VAL A 153 -5.58 -11.28 -11.11
C VAL A 153 -5.14 -11.99 -9.83
N GLU A 154 -4.93 -13.30 -9.93
CA GLU A 154 -4.32 -14.10 -8.87
C GLU A 154 -2.81 -13.88 -8.89
N LEU A 155 -2.29 -13.32 -7.81
CA LEU A 155 -0.91 -12.90 -7.66
C LEU A 155 -0.12 -13.95 -6.88
N VAL A 156 1.05 -14.32 -7.39
CA VAL A 156 2.03 -15.10 -6.64
C VAL A 156 3.17 -14.19 -6.24
N VAL A 157 3.46 -14.10 -4.94
CA VAL A 157 4.56 -13.30 -4.41
C VAL A 157 5.65 -14.22 -3.88
N VAL A 158 6.88 -13.99 -4.32
CA VAL A 158 8.07 -14.68 -3.82
C VAL A 158 8.93 -13.66 -3.10
N VAL A 159 9.24 -13.91 -1.83
CA VAL A 159 10.13 -13.07 -1.03
C VAL A 159 11.48 -13.73 -0.95
N ASP A 160 12.54 -12.98 -1.28
CA ASP A 160 13.89 -13.49 -1.15
C ASP A 160 14.30 -13.66 0.33
N ASN A 161 15.30 -14.50 0.57
CA ASN A 161 15.73 -14.83 1.92
C ASN A 161 16.29 -13.63 2.71
N THR A 162 16.87 -12.64 2.04
CA THR A 162 17.40 -11.43 2.67
C THR A 162 16.26 -10.59 3.23
N GLU A 163 15.19 -10.37 2.44
CA GLU A 163 14.01 -9.64 2.89
C GLU A 163 13.25 -10.40 3.97
N TYR A 164 13.14 -11.74 3.86
CA TYR A 164 12.55 -12.56 4.92
C TYR A 164 13.34 -12.49 6.23
N LYS A 165 14.68 -12.52 6.18
CA LYS A 165 15.51 -12.35 7.40
C LYS A 165 15.38 -10.96 8.02
N LEU A 166 15.14 -9.94 7.20
CA LEU A 166 14.97 -8.57 7.67
C LEU A 166 13.65 -8.37 8.43
N TYR A 167 12.54 -8.91 7.92
CA TYR A 167 11.20 -8.68 8.49
C TYR A 167 10.63 -9.86 9.28
N GLY A 168 11.14 -11.08 9.08
CA GLY A 168 10.71 -12.28 9.79
C GLY A 168 9.20 -12.49 9.68
N LYS A 169 8.52 -12.53 10.84
CA LYS A 169 7.07 -12.71 10.94
C LYS A 169 6.27 -11.58 10.28
N GLU A 170 6.83 -10.37 10.23
CA GLU A 170 6.17 -9.21 9.62
C GLU A 170 6.17 -9.24 8.09
N THR A 171 6.94 -10.15 7.48
CA THR A 171 7.02 -10.30 6.02
C THR A 171 5.63 -10.48 5.41
N LYS A 172 4.79 -11.36 5.99
CA LYS A 172 3.42 -11.60 5.50
C LYS A 172 2.58 -10.33 5.55
N SER A 173 2.57 -9.63 6.69
CA SER A 173 1.83 -8.38 6.86
C SER A 173 2.27 -7.31 5.85
N ARG A 174 3.59 -7.21 5.62
CA ARG A 174 4.16 -6.30 4.63
C ARG A 174 3.70 -6.62 3.19
N ILE A 175 3.72 -7.89 2.79
CA ILE A 175 3.20 -8.33 1.46
C ILE A 175 1.73 -7.96 1.33
N LEU A 176 0.91 -8.34 2.31
CA LEU A 176 -0.53 -8.08 2.29
C LEU A 176 -0.84 -6.58 2.19
N GLY A 177 -0.06 -5.73 2.85
CA GLY A 177 -0.15 -4.27 2.70
C GLY A 177 0.10 -3.81 1.28
N VAL A 178 1.18 -4.28 0.64
CA VAL A 178 1.50 -3.95 -0.75
C VAL A 178 0.40 -4.41 -1.70
N VAL A 179 -0.10 -5.64 -1.55
CA VAL A 179 -1.17 -6.16 -2.41
C VAL A 179 -2.48 -5.41 -2.20
N ASN A 180 -2.83 -5.05 -0.96
CA ASN A 180 -4.00 -4.22 -0.66
C ASN A 180 -3.91 -2.87 -1.38
N HIS A 181 -2.74 -2.24 -1.34
CA HIS A 181 -2.49 -0.99 -2.05
C HIS A 181 -2.61 -1.13 -3.57
N MET A 182 -2.09 -2.22 -4.15
CA MET A 182 -2.25 -2.53 -5.56
C MET A 182 -3.72 -2.76 -5.93
N ASP A 183 -4.46 -3.56 -5.16
CA ASP A 183 -5.89 -3.80 -5.38
C ASP A 183 -6.66 -2.47 -5.39
N LYS A 184 -6.43 -1.58 -4.42
CA LYS A 184 -7.09 -0.27 -4.42
C LYS A 184 -6.78 0.56 -5.68
N LEU A 185 -5.54 0.50 -6.16
CA LEU A 185 -5.10 1.25 -7.33
C LEU A 185 -5.80 0.78 -8.61
N TYR A 186 -6.02 -0.53 -8.76
CA TYR A 186 -6.58 -1.13 -9.98
C TYR A 186 -8.12 -1.22 -9.99
N ARG A 187 -8.78 -1.07 -8.83
CA ARG A 187 -10.25 -1.10 -8.72
C ARG A 187 -11.01 -0.15 -9.67
N PRO A 188 -10.59 1.10 -9.94
CA PRO A 188 -11.27 1.95 -10.93
C PRO A 188 -11.29 1.37 -12.36
N LEU A 189 -10.40 0.42 -12.66
CA LEU A 189 -10.35 -0.31 -13.93
C LEU A 189 -11.18 -1.62 -13.90
N SER A 190 -11.94 -1.86 -12.84
CA SER A 190 -12.69 -3.10 -12.59
C SER A 190 -11.78 -4.34 -12.57
N ILE A 191 -10.56 -4.17 -12.02
CA ILE A 191 -9.56 -5.22 -11.82
C ILE A 191 -9.34 -5.37 -10.32
N HIS A 192 -9.46 -6.61 -9.84
CA HIS A 192 -9.19 -7.03 -8.47
C HIS A 192 -7.88 -7.82 -8.40
N ILE A 193 -7.00 -7.42 -7.49
CA ILE A 193 -5.75 -8.14 -7.23
C ILE A 193 -5.94 -8.98 -5.97
N VAL A 194 -5.68 -10.28 -6.07
CA VAL A 194 -5.94 -11.28 -5.02
C VAL A 194 -4.72 -12.19 -4.87
N LEU A 195 -4.42 -12.65 -3.65
CA LEU A 195 -3.39 -13.67 -3.37
C LEU A 195 -3.96 -15.08 -3.32
#